data_AF-A0A3R8ISY1-F1
#
_entry.id   AF-A0A3R8ISY1-F1
#
_cell.length_a   1.000
_cell.length_b   1.000
_cell.length_c   1.000
_cell.angle_alpha   90.00
_cell.angle_beta   90.00
_cell.angle_gamma   90.00
#
_symmetry.space_group_name_H-M   'P 1'
#
loop_
_entity.id
_entity.type
_entity.pdbx_description
1 polymer ?
#
loop_
_entity_poly.entity_id
_entity_poly.type
_entity_poly.pdbx_seq_one_letter_code
_entity_poly.pdbx_strand_id
1 'polypeptide(L)'
;MANLKSLAKDTAIYGLSSIAARFINYLLVPIQTAKFNAAGGQYGIITNVYAYVALLIVLLTYGMETTFFRFMSKEGEAPDKVYATTLKMVGATSLLFMAVVLLFNQPLANLLGYADHPEYIMIMYVTVAIDAFAAIPFAYLRCKHRPIKFAMLKMLNITFNIVLNLLYLVVLPYFKLNPFGIYDANFTLDVVWVFYINFFCTVATLLLLWKELSGIRHSFDMGTCKRMLGYTFPLLIMGLAGQLNQSASQIIFPYAFDGTAEEARTQLGIYGACIKIAMIMVMITQAFRYAYEPFVFGKSKDRDNKDTYAKAMKFYIIFTLLAFLAVVGYMNVLRYVVGRSYWDGLEIVPIVMAAEIMFGIFFNLSFWYKLTDRTIWGAYFSGIGAVVLIVMNILLIPHFSYWACAWAGFVSYAVSMVVSYYFGQKYYPIAYPLKEILLYVVVALVLFAAITASNKYLPTLLALAANTALILVFLAIIVKRDFPLSKLPVIGKRFKK
;
A
#
# COMPACT_ATOMS: atom_id res chain seq x y z
N MET A 1 -0.17 5.47 32.91
CA MET A 1 -0.75 4.19 32.41
C MET A 1 -2.04 4.37 31.61
N ALA A 2 -2.98 5.26 32.00
CA ALA A 2 -4.22 5.51 31.25
C ALA A 2 -4.00 6.02 29.80
N ASN A 3 -3.02 6.92 29.59
CA ASN A 3 -2.69 7.43 28.25
C ASN A 3 -2.11 6.37 27.30
N LEU A 4 -1.29 5.43 27.79
CA LEU A 4 -0.74 4.36 26.94
C LEU A 4 -1.82 3.36 26.51
N LYS A 5 -2.77 3.04 27.40
CA LYS A 5 -3.89 2.14 27.11
C LYS A 5 -4.88 2.78 26.14
N SER A 6 -5.16 4.08 26.28
CA SER A 6 -5.97 4.83 25.31
C SER A 6 -5.27 4.95 23.95
N LEU A 7 -3.98 5.25 23.93
CA LEU A 7 -3.19 5.36 22.69
C LEU A 7 -3.12 4.02 21.96
N ALA A 8 -2.94 2.91 22.69
CA ALA A 8 -2.95 1.56 22.11
C ALA A 8 -4.33 1.18 21.55
N LYS A 9 -5.42 1.54 22.26
CA LYS A 9 -6.79 1.33 21.79
C LYS A 9 -7.09 2.14 20.54
N ASP A 10 -6.70 3.42 20.53
CA ASP A 10 -6.92 4.31 19.38
C ASP A 10 -6.05 3.89 18.19
N THR A 11 -4.78 3.54 18.40
CA THR A 11 -3.89 3.02 17.35
C THR A 11 -4.42 1.70 16.79
N ALA A 12 -4.96 0.81 17.63
CA ALA A 12 -5.60 -0.41 17.18
C ALA A 12 -6.84 -0.08 16.35
N ILE A 13 -7.73 0.82 16.79
CA ILE A 13 -8.94 1.16 16.02
C ILE A 13 -8.57 1.83 14.70
N TYR A 14 -7.69 2.82 14.68
CA TYR A 14 -7.28 3.53 13.46
C TYR A 14 -6.46 2.66 12.51
N GLY A 15 -5.49 1.90 13.05
CA GLY A 15 -4.63 1.02 12.26
C GLY A 15 -5.39 -0.19 11.72
N LEU A 16 -6.17 -0.87 12.57
CA LEU A 16 -6.96 -2.03 12.17
C LEU A 16 -8.08 -1.64 11.21
N SER A 17 -8.77 -0.50 11.41
CA SER A 17 -9.78 -0.04 10.45
C SER A 17 -9.16 0.30 9.09
N SER A 18 -7.95 0.85 9.04
CA SER A 18 -7.25 1.13 7.79
C SER A 18 -6.77 -0.15 7.07
N ILE A 19 -6.27 -1.13 7.82
CA ILE A 19 -5.86 -2.43 7.27
C ILE A 19 -7.08 -3.21 6.78
N ALA A 20 -8.14 -3.28 7.60
CA ALA A 20 -9.39 -3.93 7.23
C ALA A 20 -10.04 -3.26 6.02
N ALA A 21 -10.03 -1.93 5.96
CA ALA A 21 -10.48 -1.15 4.81
C ALA A 21 -9.78 -1.57 3.50
N ARG A 22 -8.44 -1.66 3.52
CA ARG A 22 -7.65 -2.10 2.36
C ARG A 22 -7.93 -3.55 1.98
N PHE A 23 -8.06 -4.43 2.97
CA PHE A 23 -8.38 -5.84 2.75
C PHE A 23 -9.77 -6.03 2.14
N ILE A 24 -10.76 -5.28 2.64
CA ILE A 24 -12.11 -5.31 2.12
C ILE A 24 -12.14 -4.80 0.67
N ASN A 25 -11.43 -3.71 0.35
CA ASN A 25 -11.31 -3.23 -1.03
C ASN A 25 -10.64 -4.29 -1.96
N TYR A 26 -9.68 -5.06 -1.45
CA TYR A 26 -9.07 -6.16 -2.19
C TYR A 26 -10.07 -7.27 -2.57
N LEU A 27 -11.17 -7.45 -1.83
CA LEU A 27 -12.23 -8.39 -2.21
C LEU A 27 -12.92 -8.02 -3.54
N LEU A 28 -12.71 -6.81 -4.07
CA LEU A 28 -13.14 -6.44 -5.41
C LEU A 28 -12.28 -7.06 -6.52
N VAL A 29 -11.03 -7.43 -6.24
CA VAL A 29 -10.12 -7.97 -7.25
C VAL A 29 -10.67 -9.25 -7.90
N PRO A 30 -11.14 -10.27 -7.16
CA PRO A 30 -11.77 -11.46 -7.76
C PRO A 30 -12.96 -11.10 -8.66
N ILE A 31 -13.79 -10.16 -8.23
CA ILE A 31 -15.01 -9.78 -8.95
C ILE A 31 -14.63 -9.06 -10.24
N GLN A 32 -13.76 -8.06 -10.16
CA GLN A 32 -13.31 -7.25 -11.28
C GLN A 32 -12.53 -8.10 -12.29
N THR A 33 -11.62 -8.97 -11.85
CA THR A 33 -10.81 -9.81 -12.76
C THR A 33 -11.59 -10.99 -13.33
N ALA A 34 -12.66 -11.45 -12.68
CA ALA A 34 -13.57 -12.44 -13.26
C ALA A 34 -14.48 -11.83 -14.34
N LYS A 35 -14.81 -10.54 -14.25
CA LYS A 35 -15.72 -9.85 -15.18
C LYS A 35 -14.99 -9.10 -16.30
N PHE A 36 -13.86 -8.49 -15.99
CA PHE A 36 -12.98 -7.86 -16.96
C PHE A 36 -11.92 -8.86 -17.39
N ASN A 37 -12.06 -9.41 -18.61
CA ASN A 37 -11.05 -10.29 -19.17
C ASN A 37 -9.74 -9.53 -19.40
N ALA A 38 -8.59 -10.13 -19.06
CA ALA A 38 -7.26 -9.54 -19.25
C ALA A 38 -7.03 -9.06 -20.69
N ALA A 39 -7.51 -9.81 -21.69
CA ALA A 39 -7.40 -9.45 -23.10
C ALA A 39 -8.08 -8.10 -23.43
N GLY A 40 -9.14 -7.73 -22.72
CA GLY A 40 -9.83 -6.45 -22.92
C GLY A 40 -9.12 -5.24 -22.28
N GLY A 41 -8.01 -5.44 -21.55
CA GLY A 41 -7.17 -4.36 -21.00
C GLY A 41 -7.82 -3.48 -19.91
N GLN A 42 -9.11 -3.61 -19.62
CA GLN A 42 -9.84 -2.73 -18.71
C GLN A 42 -9.25 -2.70 -17.29
N TYR A 43 -8.79 -3.84 -16.77
CA TYR A 43 -8.12 -3.88 -15.45
C TYR A 43 -6.73 -3.21 -15.46
N GLY A 44 -6.08 -3.16 -16.63
CA GLY A 44 -4.86 -2.37 -16.83
C GLY A 44 -5.10 -0.88 -16.72
N ILE A 45 -6.24 -0.40 -17.24
CA ILE A 45 -6.68 0.99 -17.08
C ILE A 45 -6.89 1.32 -15.60
N ILE A 46 -7.60 0.46 -14.87
CA ILE A 46 -7.74 0.58 -13.41
C ILE A 46 -6.35 0.68 -12.76
N THR A 47 -5.46 -0.26 -13.06
CA THR A 47 -4.13 -0.32 -12.45
C THR A 47 -3.31 0.95 -12.71
N ASN A 48 -3.33 1.46 -13.94
CA ASN A 48 -2.61 2.67 -14.33
C ASN A 48 -3.20 3.94 -13.71
N VAL A 49 -4.51 4.14 -13.84
CA VAL A 49 -5.20 5.34 -13.33
C VAL A 49 -5.09 5.42 -11.80
N TYR A 50 -5.24 4.31 -11.08
CA TYR A 50 -5.04 4.30 -9.63
C TYR A 50 -3.58 4.55 -9.22
N ALA A 51 -2.59 4.20 -10.04
CA ALA A 51 -1.20 4.54 -9.78
C ALA A 51 -0.95 6.06 -9.87
N TYR A 52 -1.55 6.73 -10.86
CA TYR A 52 -1.57 8.19 -10.93
C TYR A 52 -2.27 8.83 -9.74
N VAL A 53 -3.47 8.35 -9.39
CA VAL A 53 -4.23 8.81 -8.21
C VAL A 53 -3.40 8.72 -6.95
N ALA A 54 -2.64 7.64 -6.76
CA ALA A 54 -1.79 7.46 -5.59
C ALA A 54 -0.64 8.49 -5.52
N LEU A 55 -0.10 8.94 -6.67
CA LEU A 55 0.89 10.02 -6.71
C LEU A 55 0.24 11.39 -6.51
N LEU A 56 -0.89 11.63 -7.17
CA LEU A 56 -1.64 12.89 -7.11
C LEU A 56 -2.16 13.18 -5.70
N ILE A 57 -2.63 12.16 -4.95
CA ILE A 57 -3.07 12.37 -3.56
C ILE A 57 -1.92 12.88 -2.68
N VAL A 58 -0.70 12.39 -2.88
CA VAL A 58 0.50 12.87 -2.15
C VAL A 58 0.83 14.31 -2.55
N LEU A 59 0.74 14.64 -3.83
CA LEU A 59 0.99 15.99 -4.34
C LEU A 59 -0.05 17.00 -3.85
N LEU A 60 -1.34 16.66 -3.91
CA LEU A 60 -2.46 17.54 -3.56
C LEU A 60 -2.64 17.71 -2.05
N THR A 61 -2.29 16.71 -1.25
CA THR A 61 -2.24 16.85 0.22
C THR A 61 -0.92 17.45 0.68
N TYR A 62 0.14 17.35 -0.13
CA TYR A 62 1.51 17.80 0.11
C TYR A 62 2.12 17.43 1.47
N GLY A 63 1.59 16.42 2.18
CA GLY A 63 2.05 16.04 3.53
C GLY A 63 1.36 16.81 4.66
N MET A 64 0.32 17.56 4.32
CA MET A 64 -0.29 18.51 5.21
C MET A 64 -1.15 17.87 6.31
N GLU A 65 -1.58 16.61 6.16
CA GLU A 65 -2.12 15.83 7.28
C GLU A 65 -1.17 15.82 8.48
N THR A 66 0.12 15.54 8.25
CA THR A 66 1.13 15.45 9.31
C THR A 66 1.45 16.83 9.88
N THR A 67 1.57 17.84 9.01
CA THR A 67 1.75 19.24 9.41
C THR A 67 0.59 19.71 10.28
N PHE A 68 -0.64 19.38 9.89
CA PHE A 68 -1.85 19.73 10.61
C PHE A 68 -1.83 19.19 12.05
N PHE A 69 -1.54 17.90 12.25
CA PHE A 69 -1.40 17.32 13.60
C PHE A 69 -0.34 18.07 14.43
N ARG A 70 0.81 18.37 13.84
CA ARG A 70 1.89 19.06 14.54
C ARG A 70 1.49 20.47 14.98
N PHE A 71 0.85 21.25 14.11
CA PHE A 71 0.49 22.63 14.38
C PHE A 71 -0.78 22.75 15.24
N MET A 72 -1.70 21.79 15.20
CA MET A 72 -2.87 21.74 16.08
C MET A 72 -2.51 21.55 17.55
N SER A 73 -1.37 20.93 17.84
CA SER A 73 -0.87 20.71 19.21
C SER A 73 0.26 21.65 19.61
N LYS A 74 0.60 22.65 18.78
CA LYS A 74 1.73 23.54 19.02
C LYS A 74 1.31 24.74 19.87
N GLU A 75 2.05 24.99 20.95
CA GLU A 75 1.86 26.18 21.77
C GLU A 75 2.07 27.47 20.94
N GLY A 76 1.19 28.46 21.13
CA GLY A 76 1.21 29.73 20.41
C GLY A 76 0.47 29.75 19.07
N GLU A 77 -0.08 28.62 18.61
CA GLU A 77 -0.98 28.57 17.45
C GLU A 77 -2.44 28.45 17.91
N ALA A 78 -3.35 29.19 17.28
CA ALA A 78 -4.79 29.05 17.54
C ALA A 78 -5.35 27.85 16.74
N PRO A 79 -5.89 26.79 17.39
CA PRO A 79 -6.31 25.57 16.69
C PRO A 79 -7.35 25.80 15.60
N ASP A 80 -8.31 26.72 15.84
CA ASP A 80 -9.36 27.02 14.86
C ASP A 80 -8.81 27.73 13.61
N LYS A 81 -7.79 28.60 13.79
CA LYS A 81 -7.08 29.23 12.66
C LYS A 81 -6.22 28.23 11.91
N VAL A 82 -5.54 27.31 12.62
CA VAL A 82 -4.77 26.23 11.99
C VAL A 82 -5.71 25.40 11.13
N TYR A 83 -6.86 24.98 11.65
CA TYR A 83 -7.83 24.20 10.91
C TYR A 83 -8.41 24.93 9.70
N ALA A 84 -8.81 26.19 9.83
CA ALA A 84 -9.35 26.96 8.72
C ALA A 84 -8.30 27.27 7.65
N THR A 85 -7.09 27.65 8.06
CA THR A 85 -5.95 27.86 7.15
C THR A 85 -5.66 26.58 6.38
N THR A 86 -5.68 25.45 7.08
CA THR A 86 -5.44 24.13 6.52
C THR A 86 -6.48 23.75 5.47
N LEU A 87 -7.75 23.81 5.85
CA LEU A 87 -8.86 23.48 4.98
C LEU A 87 -8.89 24.38 3.74
N LYS A 88 -8.61 25.68 3.88
CA LYS A 88 -8.56 26.64 2.77
C LYS A 88 -7.37 26.41 1.85
N MET A 89 -6.18 26.09 2.37
CA MET A 89 -5.02 25.80 1.52
C MET A 89 -5.23 24.55 0.67
N VAL A 90 -5.60 23.42 1.29
CA VAL A 90 -5.83 22.17 0.54
C VAL A 90 -7.06 22.30 -0.37
N GLY A 91 -8.10 23.00 0.10
CA GLY A 91 -9.27 23.32 -0.72
C GLY A 91 -8.90 24.14 -1.96
N ALA A 92 -8.08 25.18 -1.81
CA ALA A 92 -7.62 26.00 -2.93
C ALA A 92 -6.77 25.20 -3.92
N THR A 93 -5.83 24.38 -3.45
CA THR A 93 -5.02 23.53 -4.34
C THR A 93 -5.85 22.47 -5.04
N SER A 94 -6.78 21.82 -4.35
CA SER A 94 -7.71 20.84 -4.94
C SER A 94 -8.65 21.48 -5.96
N LEU A 95 -9.19 22.67 -5.67
CA LEU A 95 -10.06 23.40 -6.60
C LEU A 95 -9.29 23.88 -7.84
N LEU A 96 -8.08 24.41 -7.67
CA LEU A 96 -7.22 24.79 -8.79
C LEU A 96 -6.90 23.59 -9.67
N PHE A 97 -6.52 22.46 -9.06
CA PHE A 97 -6.26 21.22 -9.80
C PHE A 97 -7.50 20.74 -10.55
N MET A 98 -8.67 20.75 -9.90
CA MET A 98 -9.94 20.40 -10.52
C MET A 98 -10.25 21.31 -11.72
N ALA A 99 -10.07 22.63 -11.57
CA ALA A 99 -10.27 23.58 -12.67
C ALA A 99 -9.32 23.29 -13.85
N VAL A 100 -8.04 23.01 -13.60
CA VAL A 100 -7.07 22.63 -14.63
C VAL A 100 -7.51 21.35 -15.34
N VAL A 101 -7.94 20.32 -14.61
CA VAL A 101 -8.41 19.05 -15.20
C VAL A 101 -9.63 19.27 -16.08
N LEU A 102 -10.60 20.08 -15.65
CA LEU A 102 -11.80 20.38 -16.43
C LEU A 102 -11.50 21.20 -17.68
N LEU A 103 -10.59 22.18 -17.59
CA LEU A 103 -10.21 23.04 -18.72
C LEU A 103 -9.32 22.32 -19.74
N PHE A 104 -8.45 21.42 -19.28
CA PHE A 104 -7.47 20.72 -20.12
C PHE A 104 -7.75 19.23 -20.23
N ASN A 105 -9.01 18.81 -20.12
CA ASN A 105 -9.38 17.39 -20.06
C ASN A 105 -8.87 16.59 -21.27
N GLN A 106 -9.15 17.06 -22.50
CA GLN A 106 -8.72 16.38 -23.71
C GLN A 106 -7.19 16.34 -23.88
N PRO A 107 -6.44 17.45 -23.72
CA PRO A 107 -4.98 17.40 -23.71
C PRO A 107 -4.39 16.43 -22.68
N LEU A 108 -4.95 16.38 -21.47
CA LEU A 108 -4.52 15.46 -20.43
C LEU A 108 -4.82 14.00 -20.81
N ALA A 109 -6.01 13.73 -21.35
CA ALA A 109 -6.38 12.42 -21.86
C ALA A 109 -5.43 11.95 -22.98
N ASN A 110 -5.07 12.85 -23.91
CA ASN A 110 -4.11 12.57 -24.97
C ASN A 110 -2.72 12.24 -24.42
N LEU A 111 -2.21 13.04 -23.46
CA LEU A 111 -0.91 12.83 -22.82
C LEU A 111 -0.85 11.49 -22.07
N LEU A 112 -1.98 11.07 -21.49
CA LEU A 112 -2.08 9.86 -20.69
C LEU A 112 -2.39 8.60 -21.51
N GLY A 113 -2.59 8.72 -22.83
CA GLY A 113 -2.89 7.59 -23.71
C GLY A 113 -4.36 7.15 -23.68
N TYR A 114 -5.27 8.04 -23.26
CA TYR A 114 -6.72 7.82 -23.17
C TYR A 114 -7.50 8.85 -24.02
N ALA A 115 -6.98 9.24 -25.17
CA ALA A 115 -7.59 10.24 -26.06
C ALA A 115 -9.07 9.94 -26.39
N ASP A 116 -9.40 8.67 -26.57
CA ASP A 116 -10.76 8.20 -26.89
C ASP A 116 -11.69 8.15 -25.67
N HIS A 117 -11.14 8.24 -24.46
CA HIS A 117 -11.85 8.12 -23.18
C HIS A 117 -11.46 9.21 -22.17
N PRO A 118 -11.66 10.50 -22.49
CA PRO A 118 -11.32 11.61 -21.61
C PRO A 118 -12.11 11.58 -20.28
N GLU A 119 -13.25 10.90 -20.23
CA GLU A 119 -14.04 10.68 -19.03
C GLU A 119 -13.28 9.93 -17.93
N TYR A 120 -12.37 9.01 -18.27
CA TYR A 120 -11.58 8.26 -17.28
C TYR A 120 -10.71 9.21 -16.44
N ILE A 121 -10.06 10.14 -17.12
CA ILE A 121 -9.16 11.13 -16.51
C ILE A 121 -9.98 12.14 -15.71
N MET A 122 -11.01 12.73 -16.33
CA MET A 122 -11.87 13.71 -15.67
C MET A 122 -12.41 13.19 -14.34
N ILE A 123 -13.07 12.03 -14.34
CA ILE A 123 -13.75 11.49 -13.15
C ILE A 123 -12.74 11.17 -12.06
N MET A 124 -11.66 10.47 -12.39
CA MET A 124 -10.70 10.03 -11.38
C MET A 124 -9.87 11.18 -10.83
N TYR A 125 -9.54 12.17 -11.64
CA TYR A 125 -8.75 13.31 -11.18
C TYR A 125 -9.61 14.32 -10.39
N VAL A 126 -10.89 14.48 -10.73
CA VAL A 126 -11.84 15.19 -9.86
C VAL A 126 -12.00 14.43 -8.53
N THR A 127 -12.11 13.09 -8.59
CA THR A 127 -12.23 12.25 -7.39
C THR A 127 -11.05 12.41 -6.44
N VAL A 128 -9.81 12.35 -6.96
CA VAL A 128 -8.60 12.52 -6.11
C VAL A 128 -8.51 13.92 -5.51
N ALA A 129 -8.99 14.95 -6.22
CA ALA A 129 -9.04 16.31 -5.67
C ALA A 129 -9.97 16.41 -4.46
N ILE A 130 -11.12 15.73 -4.53
CA ILE A 130 -12.09 15.64 -3.43
C ILE A 130 -11.51 14.81 -2.28
N ASP A 131 -10.87 13.68 -2.56
CA ASP A 131 -10.22 12.85 -1.54
C ASP A 131 -9.10 13.61 -0.81
N ALA A 132 -8.28 14.36 -1.54
CA ALA A 132 -7.23 15.21 -0.97
C ALA A 132 -7.81 16.26 -0.02
N PHE A 133 -8.92 16.90 -0.41
CA PHE A 133 -9.62 17.84 0.44
C PHE A 133 -10.22 17.16 1.68
N ALA A 134 -10.88 16.01 1.50
CA ALA A 134 -11.51 15.24 2.56
C ALA A 134 -10.50 14.68 3.59
N ALA A 135 -9.24 14.51 3.20
CA ALA A 135 -8.15 14.10 4.10
C ALA A 135 -8.03 15.03 5.32
N ILE A 136 -8.27 16.33 5.14
CA ILE A 136 -8.17 17.32 6.22
C ILE A 136 -9.28 17.18 7.28
N PRO A 137 -10.58 17.14 6.93
CA PRO A 137 -11.63 16.80 7.90
C PRO A 137 -11.42 15.45 8.60
N PHE A 138 -10.88 14.45 7.89
CA PHE A 138 -10.52 13.17 8.51
C PHE A 138 -9.38 13.30 9.52
N ALA A 139 -8.35 14.11 9.22
CA ALA A 139 -7.30 14.45 10.18
C ALA A 139 -7.85 15.23 11.38
N TYR A 140 -8.82 16.13 11.17
CA TYR A 140 -9.50 16.84 12.25
C TYR A 140 -10.28 15.93 13.19
N LEU A 141 -11.02 14.94 12.65
CA LEU A 141 -11.70 13.92 13.48
C LEU A 141 -10.72 13.14 14.36
N ARG A 142 -9.51 12.86 13.84
CA ARG A 142 -8.44 12.22 14.60
C ARG A 142 -7.87 13.15 15.69
N CYS A 143 -7.62 14.43 15.38
CA CYS A 143 -7.20 15.43 16.38
C CYS A 143 -8.22 15.59 17.51
N LYS A 144 -9.51 15.53 17.20
CA LYS A 144 -10.60 15.62 18.19
C LYS A 144 -10.92 14.28 18.87
N HIS A 145 -10.10 13.25 18.68
CA HIS A 145 -10.30 11.91 19.25
C HIS A 145 -11.72 11.36 19.03
N ARG A 146 -12.21 11.43 17.78
CA ARG A 146 -13.49 10.84 17.35
C ARG A 146 -13.27 9.59 16.49
N PRO A 147 -12.65 8.51 17.02
CA PRO A 147 -12.28 7.32 16.25
C PRO A 147 -13.47 6.58 15.64
N ILE A 148 -14.60 6.53 16.35
CA ILE A 148 -15.80 5.80 15.87
C ILE A 148 -16.36 6.47 14.61
N LYS A 149 -16.53 7.80 14.61
CA LYS A 149 -17.02 8.52 13.43
C LYS A 149 -16.06 8.39 12.25
N PHE A 150 -14.75 8.50 12.49
CA PHE A 150 -13.72 8.28 11.47
C PHE A 150 -13.85 6.89 10.84
N ALA A 151 -13.87 5.83 11.68
CA ALA A 151 -13.94 4.46 11.23
C ALA A 151 -15.25 4.15 10.51
N MET A 152 -16.39 4.63 11.03
CA MET A 152 -17.71 4.46 10.43
C MET A 152 -17.76 5.07 9.02
N LEU A 153 -17.27 6.30 8.83
CA LEU A 153 -17.29 6.96 7.52
C LEU A 153 -16.39 6.25 6.51
N LYS A 154 -15.19 5.81 6.92
CA LYS A 154 -14.30 5.03 6.05
C LYS A 154 -14.90 3.66 5.70
N MET A 155 -15.51 2.97 6.66
CA MET A 155 -16.19 1.69 6.41
C MET A 155 -17.41 1.86 5.51
N LEU A 156 -18.22 2.90 5.72
CA LEU A 156 -19.38 3.19 4.87
C LEU A 156 -18.97 3.48 3.42
N ASN A 157 -17.93 4.28 3.20
CA ASN A 157 -17.38 4.54 1.87
C ASN A 157 -17.00 3.23 1.15
N ILE A 158 -16.32 2.33 1.86
CA ILE A 158 -15.85 1.07 1.29
C ILE A 158 -17.00 0.10 1.05
N THR A 159 -17.93 -0.01 1.99
CA THR A 159 -19.13 -0.84 1.82
C THR A 159 -19.96 -0.35 0.64
N PHE A 160 -20.18 0.96 0.50
CA PHE A 160 -20.85 1.51 -0.68
C PHE A 160 -20.08 1.21 -1.96
N ASN A 161 -18.77 1.40 -1.96
CA ASN A 161 -17.95 1.11 -3.13
C ASN A 161 -18.09 -0.36 -3.56
N ILE A 162 -18.08 -1.29 -2.60
CA ILE A 162 -18.21 -2.73 -2.88
C ILE A 162 -19.61 -3.11 -3.33
N VAL A 163 -20.63 -2.67 -2.59
CA VAL A 163 -22.02 -2.98 -2.91
C VAL A 163 -22.37 -2.44 -4.29
N LEU A 164 -22.00 -1.20 -4.60
CA LEU A 164 -22.27 -0.60 -5.91
C LEU A 164 -21.48 -1.28 -7.03
N ASN A 165 -20.20 -1.65 -6.79
CA ASN A 165 -19.43 -2.43 -7.78
C ASN A 165 -20.04 -3.82 -8.01
N LEU A 166 -20.52 -4.50 -6.96
CA LEU A 166 -21.20 -5.79 -7.07
C LEU A 166 -22.53 -5.66 -7.83
N LEU A 167 -23.29 -4.61 -7.53
CA LEU A 167 -24.54 -4.31 -8.23
C LEU A 167 -24.28 -4.10 -9.73
N TYR A 168 -23.24 -3.32 -10.07
CA TYR A 168 -22.86 -3.04 -11.44
C TYR A 168 -22.28 -4.26 -12.18
N LEU A 169 -21.26 -4.92 -11.61
CA LEU A 169 -20.52 -5.97 -12.32
C LEU A 169 -21.26 -7.33 -12.36
N VAL A 170 -22.20 -7.57 -11.44
CA VAL A 170 -22.80 -8.90 -11.24
C VAL A 170 -24.32 -8.85 -11.22
N VAL A 171 -24.93 -8.11 -10.30
CA VAL A 171 -26.38 -8.24 -10.01
C VAL A 171 -27.23 -7.70 -11.15
N LEU A 172 -27.01 -6.45 -11.58
CA LEU A 172 -27.81 -5.81 -12.63
C LEU A 172 -27.68 -6.54 -13.99
N PRO A 173 -26.47 -6.95 -14.45
CA PRO A 173 -26.34 -7.77 -15.65
C PRO A 173 -27.01 -9.14 -15.53
N TYR A 174 -26.93 -9.79 -14.35
CA TYR A 174 -27.55 -11.11 -14.13
C TYR A 174 -29.06 -11.06 -14.26
N PHE A 175 -29.71 -10.03 -13.71
CA PHE A 175 -31.16 -9.83 -13.83
C PHE A 175 -31.57 -9.06 -15.10
N LYS A 176 -30.61 -8.68 -15.96
CA LYS A 176 -30.82 -7.83 -17.14
C LYS A 176 -31.61 -6.55 -16.82
N LEU A 177 -31.31 -5.93 -15.68
CA LEU A 177 -31.95 -4.70 -15.23
C LEU A 177 -31.11 -3.50 -15.64
N ASN A 178 -31.69 -2.56 -16.39
CA ASN A 178 -31.03 -1.33 -16.81
C ASN A 178 -31.80 -0.07 -16.36
N PRO A 179 -31.98 0.14 -15.03
CA PRO A 179 -32.84 1.22 -14.52
C PRO A 179 -32.36 2.63 -14.87
N PHE A 180 -31.08 2.78 -15.20
CA PHE A 180 -30.43 4.08 -15.45
C PHE A 180 -29.84 4.21 -16.85
N GLY A 181 -30.10 3.26 -17.77
CA GLY A 181 -29.53 3.28 -19.12
C GLY A 181 -27.99 3.16 -19.15
N ILE A 182 -27.41 2.56 -18.10
CA ILE A 182 -25.96 2.40 -17.88
C ILE A 182 -25.36 1.35 -18.84
N TYR A 183 -26.16 0.35 -19.19
CA TYR A 183 -25.75 -0.76 -20.06
C TYR A 183 -26.24 -0.55 -21.49
N ASP A 184 -25.46 -1.07 -22.44
CA ASP A 184 -25.92 -1.26 -23.82
C ASP A 184 -26.90 -2.44 -23.92
N ALA A 185 -27.37 -2.76 -25.13
CA ALA A 185 -28.28 -3.87 -25.37
C ALA A 185 -27.70 -5.24 -24.98
N ASN A 186 -26.37 -5.37 -24.95
CA ASN A 186 -25.66 -6.61 -24.65
C ASN A 186 -25.14 -6.69 -23.19
N PHE A 187 -25.40 -5.68 -22.37
CA PHE A 187 -24.86 -5.55 -21.02
C PHE A 187 -23.32 -5.59 -20.97
N THR A 188 -22.66 -4.95 -21.95
CA THR A 188 -21.21 -4.78 -21.95
C THR A 188 -20.77 -3.95 -20.75
N LEU A 189 -19.75 -4.44 -20.06
CA LEU A 189 -19.17 -3.76 -18.92
C LEU A 189 -18.06 -2.81 -19.38
N ASP A 190 -18.02 -1.64 -18.78
CA ASP A 190 -17.04 -0.59 -19.01
C ASP A 190 -16.45 -0.15 -17.67
N VAL A 191 -15.14 0.05 -17.66
CA VAL A 191 -14.38 0.52 -16.50
C VAL A 191 -14.83 1.90 -16.01
N VAL A 192 -15.39 2.75 -16.88
CA VAL A 192 -15.85 4.10 -16.50
C VAL A 192 -16.80 4.09 -15.31
N TRP A 193 -17.68 3.09 -15.23
CA TRP A 193 -18.67 2.99 -14.18
C TRP A 193 -18.06 2.63 -12.83
N VAL A 194 -16.94 1.89 -12.83
CA VAL A 194 -16.14 1.67 -11.61
C VAL A 194 -15.60 3.00 -11.07
N PHE A 195 -15.16 3.89 -11.97
CA PHE A 195 -14.70 5.23 -11.62
C PHE A 195 -15.84 6.14 -11.12
N TYR A 196 -17.01 6.13 -11.79
CA TYR A 196 -18.18 6.86 -11.31
C TYR A 196 -18.68 6.38 -9.95
N ILE A 197 -18.65 5.07 -9.69
CA ILE A 197 -18.98 4.52 -8.37
C ILE A 197 -18.02 5.05 -7.30
N ASN A 198 -16.71 5.09 -7.62
CA ASN A 198 -15.71 5.63 -6.70
C ASN A 198 -15.95 7.12 -6.43
N PHE A 199 -16.17 7.92 -7.48
CA PHE A 199 -16.55 9.33 -7.39
C PHE A 199 -17.77 9.53 -6.49
N PHE A 200 -18.85 8.78 -6.71
CA PHE A 200 -20.06 8.85 -5.90
C PHE A 200 -19.78 8.56 -4.41
N CYS A 201 -19.00 7.52 -4.12
CA CYS A 201 -18.64 7.16 -2.74
C CYS A 201 -17.85 8.28 -2.07
N THR A 202 -16.90 8.89 -2.78
CA THR A 202 -16.09 10.00 -2.28
C THR A 202 -16.93 11.26 -2.03
N VAL A 203 -17.81 11.63 -2.96
CA VAL A 203 -18.76 12.75 -2.78
C VAL A 203 -19.70 12.49 -1.61
N ALA A 204 -20.32 11.32 -1.53
CA ALA A 204 -21.20 10.94 -0.42
C ALA A 204 -20.46 11.03 0.94
N THR A 205 -19.20 10.60 0.98
CA THR A 205 -18.37 10.68 2.20
C THR A 205 -18.09 12.13 2.59
N LEU A 206 -17.80 12.99 1.62
CA LEU A 206 -17.59 14.42 1.87
C LEU A 206 -18.88 15.08 2.39
N LEU A 207 -20.05 14.74 1.83
CA LEU A 207 -21.34 15.25 2.30
C LEU A 207 -21.62 14.84 3.75
N LEU A 208 -21.31 13.60 4.14
CA LEU A 208 -21.41 13.13 5.52
C LEU A 208 -20.44 13.86 6.48
N LEU A 209 -19.37 14.45 5.95
CA LEU A 209 -18.42 15.29 6.67
C LEU A 209 -18.84 16.76 6.77
N TRP A 210 -20.00 17.17 6.22
CA TRP A 210 -20.45 18.56 6.17
C TRP A 210 -20.35 19.31 7.50
N LYS A 211 -20.67 18.66 8.63
CA LYS A 211 -20.56 19.27 9.97
C LYS A 211 -19.11 19.67 10.31
N GLU A 212 -18.13 18.87 9.89
CA GLU A 212 -16.72 19.14 10.15
C GLU A 212 -16.17 20.21 9.19
N LEU A 213 -16.82 20.46 8.04
CA LEU A 213 -16.47 21.55 7.13
C LEU A 213 -16.79 22.94 7.70
N SER A 214 -17.55 23.03 8.80
CA SER A 214 -17.88 24.29 9.49
C SER A 214 -16.66 25.11 9.91
N GLY A 215 -15.49 24.47 10.05
CA GLY A 215 -14.22 25.14 10.32
C GLY A 215 -13.82 26.18 9.26
N ILE A 216 -14.32 26.07 8.02
CA ILE A 216 -14.04 27.02 6.94
C ILE A 216 -14.46 28.46 7.27
N ARG A 217 -15.40 28.63 8.21
CA ARG A 217 -15.92 29.93 8.66
C ARG A 217 -14.88 30.77 9.40
N HIS A 218 -13.85 30.18 9.99
CA HIS A 218 -12.82 30.95 10.70
C HIS A 218 -11.85 31.64 9.72
N SER A 219 -11.13 32.65 10.21
CA SER A 219 -10.22 33.45 9.40
C SER A 219 -9.00 32.65 8.93
N PHE A 220 -8.54 32.95 7.72
CA PHE A 220 -7.28 32.43 7.19
C PHE A 220 -6.11 33.20 7.82
N ASP A 221 -5.07 32.49 8.26
CA ASP A 221 -3.88 33.09 8.86
C ASP A 221 -2.65 32.88 7.94
N MET A 222 -2.23 33.95 7.28
CA MET A 222 -1.07 33.94 6.38
C MET A 222 0.24 33.63 7.12
N GLY A 223 0.37 34.03 8.40
CA GLY A 223 1.56 33.75 9.20
C GLY A 223 1.68 32.27 9.54
N THR A 224 0.57 31.63 9.90
CA THR A 224 0.52 30.17 10.09
C THR A 224 0.73 29.42 8.78
N CYS A 225 0.13 29.87 7.67
CA CYS A 225 0.33 29.32 6.32
C CYS A 225 1.82 29.21 5.95
N LYS A 226 2.58 30.32 6.03
CA LYS A 226 4.01 30.32 5.67
C LYS A 226 4.82 29.34 6.52
N ARG A 227 4.56 29.29 7.83
CA ARG A 227 5.24 28.37 8.76
C ARG A 227 4.90 26.90 8.46
N MET A 228 3.64 26.62 8.13
CA MET A 228 3.19 25.30 7.72
C MET A 228 3.83 24.86 6.40
N LEU A 229 3.86 25.71 5.37
CA LEU A 229 4.46 25.38 4.08
C LEU A 229 5.95 25.06 4.20
N GLY A 230 6.71 25.83 4.99
CA GLY A 230 8.13 25.55 5.24
C GLY A 230 8.37 24.18 5.89
N TYR A 231 7.47 23.72 6.75
CA TYR A 231 7.53 22.39 7.34
C TYR A 231 7.07 21.28 6.38
N THR A 232 6.14 21.60 5.50
CA THR A 232 5.45 20.64 4.65
C THR A 232 6.26 20.27 3.40
N PHE A 233 7.06 21.20 2.87
CA PHE A 233 7.83 20.97 1.64
C PHE A 233 8.80 19.75 1.71
N PRO A 234 9.60 19.55 2.78
CA PRO A 234 10.40 18.33 2.91
C PRO A 234 9.55 17.05 2.99
N LEU A 235 8.38 17.12 3.64
CA LEU A 235 7.45 15.99 3.75
C LEU A 235 6.85 15.62 2.40
N LEU A 236 6.54 16.61 1.55
CA LEU A 236 6.09 16.39 0.19
C LEU A 236 7.15 15.63 -0.61
N ILE A 237 8.42 16.07 -0.59
CA ILE A 237 9.51 15.40 -1.32
C ILE A 237 9.67 13.95 -0.84
N MET A 238 9.68 13.73 0.48
CA MET A 238 9.76 12.38 1.05
C MET A 238 8.56 11.52 0.67
N GLY A 239 7.35 12.10 0.68
CA GLY A 239 6.12 11.43 0.29
C GLY A 239 6.15 11.02 -1.18
N LEU A 240 6.54 11.91 -2.08
CA LEU A 240 6.65 11.64 -3.51
C LEU A 240 7.67 10.54 -3.80
N ALA A 241 8.86 10.61 -3.21
CA ALA A 241 9.87 9.55 -3.37
C ALA A 241 9.36 8.19 -2.88
N GLY A 242 8.66 8.16 -1.72
CA GLY A 242 8.06 6.94 -1.20
C GLY A 242 6.94 6.38 -2.09
N GLN A 243 6.11 7.26 -2.65
CA GLN A 243 4.99 6.87 -3.51
C GLN A 243 5.45 6.41 -4.89
N LEU A 244 6.47 7.07 -5.46
CA LEU A 244 7.11 6.63 -6.69
C LEU A 244 7.67 5.21 -6.55
N ASN A 245 8.30 4.88 -5.42
CA ASN A 245 8.78 3.51 -5.18
C ASN A 245 7.68 2.43 -5.24
N GLN A 246 6.40 2.80 -4.99
CA GLN A 246 5.27 1.86 -5.01
C GLN A 246 4.49 1.86 -6.33
N SER A 247 4.47 2.98 -7.04
CA SER A 247 3.55 3.21 -8.18
C SER A 247 4.25 3.56 -9.49
N ALA A 248 5.56 3.82 -9.49
CA ALA A 248 6.28 4.23 -10.69
C ALA A 248 6.24 3.17 -11.78
N SER A 249 6.37 1.88 -11.44
CA SER A 249 6.30 0.81 -12.44
C SER A 249 4.99 0.84 -13.22
N GLN A 250 3.84 0.99 -12.55
CA GLN A 250 2.52 1.04 -13.17
C GLN A 250 2.29 2.32 -13.99
N ILE A 251 2.96 3.41 -13.62
CA ILE A 251 2.93 4.68 -14.37
C ILE A 251 3.79 4.61 -15.62
N ILE A 252 5.02 4.08 -15.51
CA ILE A 252 6.00 4.01 -16.59
C ILE A 252 5.61 2.96 -17.62
N PHE A 253 4.97 1.87 -17.20
CA PHE A 253 4.71 0.70 -18.04
C PHE A 253 4.06 1.01 -19.39
N PRO A 254 2.95 1.77 -19.47
CA PRO A 254 2.32 2.04 -20.77
C PRO A 254 3.18 2.85 -21.74
N TYR A 255 4.19 3.58 -21.25
CA TYR A 255 5.08 4.40 -22.07
C TYR A 255 6.39 3.70 -22.44
N ALA A 256 6.86 2.80 -21.59
CA ALA A 256 8.11 2.06 -21.80
C ALA A 256 7.90 0.69 -22.47
N PHE A 257 6.66 0.23 -22.59
CA PHE A 257 6.35 -1.04 -23.24
C PHE A 257 6.46 -0.93 -24.77
N ASP A 258 7.22 -1.84 -25.37
CA ASP A 258 7.52 -1.85 -26.81
C ASP A 258 6.47 -2.67 -27.60
N GLY A 259 5.22 -2.23 -27.52
CA GLY A 259 4.08 -2.90 -28.16
C GLY A 259 2.89 -1.97 -28.35
N THR A 260 1.73 -2.54 -28.68
CA THR A 260 0.51 -1.74 -28.84
C THR A 260 -0.01 -1.26 -27.49
N ALA A 261 -0.74 -0.13 -27.48
CA ALA A 261 -1.36 0.39 -26.25
C ALA A 261 -2.35 -0.60 -25.62
N GLU A 262 -3.00 -1.45 -26.43
CA GLU A 262 -3.89 -2.50 -25.95
C GLU A 262 -3.13 -3.60 -25.22
N GLU A 263 -2.04 -4.11 -25.81
CA GLU A 263 -1.16 -5.09 -25.16
C GLU A 263 -0.56 -4.54 -23.87
N ALA A 264 -0.14 -3.26 -23.87
CA ALA A 264 0.36 -2.61 -22.67
C ALA A 264 -0.68 -2.62 -21.55
N ARG A 265 -1.96 -2.35 -21.86
CA ARG A 265 -3.07 -2.42 -20.91
C ARG A 265 -3.31 -3.86 -20.44
N THR A 266 -3.28 -4.85 -21.33
CA THR A 266 -3.41 -6.27 -20.95
C THR A 266 -2.31 -6.71 -19.99
N GLN A 267 -1.04 -6.47 -20.33
CA GLN A 267 0.11 -6.86 -19.52
C GLN A 267 0.13 -6.13 -18.17
N LEU A 268 -0.21 -4.84 -18.16
CA LEU A 268 -0.35 -4.08 -16.91
C LEU A 268 -1.52 -4.57 -16.06
N GLY A 269 -2.62 -5.02 -16.68
CA GLY A 269 -3.73 -5.67 -16.00
C GLY A 269 -3.32 -6.98 -15.34
N ILE A 270 -2.55 -7.83 -16.05
CA ILE A 270 -1.94 -9.07 -15.53
C ILE A 270 -1.07 -8.76 -14.31
N TYR A 271 -0.13 -7.82 -14.45
CA TYR A 271 0.70 -7.35 -13.35
C TYR A 271 -0.14 -6.87 -12.17
N GLY A 272 -1.03 -5.91 -12.42
CA GLY A 272 -1.85 -5.25 -11.41
C GLY A 272 -2.74 -6.20 -10.62
N ALA A 273 -3.27 -7.24 -11.27
CA ALA A 273 -4.11 -8.23 -10.63
C ALA A 273 -3.29 -9.19 -9.75
N CYS A 274 -2.17 -9.69 -10.27
CA CYS A 274 -1.33 -10.67 -9.59
C CYS A 274 -0.56 -10.07 -8.41
N ILE A 275 -0.05 -8.82 -8.50
CA ILE A 275 0.61 -8.17 -7.36
C ILE A 275 -0.32 -8.02 -6.16
N LYS A 276 -1.63 -8.08 -6.36
CA LYS A 276 -2.57 -7.95 -5.25
C LYS A 276 -2.55 -9.17 -4.33
N ILE A 277 -2.10 -10.34 -4.80
CA ILE A 277 -1.79 -11.49 -3.93
C ILE A 277 -0.62 -11.15 -2.98
N ALA A 278 0.36 -10.38 -3.45
CA ALA A 278 1.49 -9.93 -2.63
C ALA A 278 1.08 -8.89 -1.57
N MET A 279 -0.12 -8.29 -1.63
CA MET A 279 -0.60 -7.37 -0.59
C MET A 279 -0.66 -7.98 0.81
N ILE A 280 -0.74 -9.32 0.92
CA ILE A 280 -0.62 -10.00 2.21
C ILE A 280 0.68 -9.61 2.92
N MET A 281 1.79 -9.49 2.18
CA MET A 281 3.08 -9.07 2.72
C MET A 281 3.06 -7.62 3.19
N VAL A 282 2.44 -6.74 2.40
CA VAL A 282 2.24 -5.33 2.76
C VAL A 282 1.48 -5.21 4.08
N MET A 283 0.42 -6.00 4.25
CA MET A 283 -0.38 -6.01 5.48
C MET A 283 0.41 -6.51 6.69
N ILE A 284 1.21 -7.57 6.53
CA ILE A 284 2.10 -8.08 7.58
C ILE A 284 3.11 -7.02 7.99
N THR A 285 3.75 -6.37 7.03
CA THR A 285 4.73 -5.29 7.29
C THR A 285 4.07 -4.11 8.00
N GLN A 286 2.84 -3.75 7.63
CA GLN A 286 2.08 -2.69 8.30
C GLN A 286 1.70 -3.07 9.74
N ALA A 287 1.19 -4.29 9.96
CA ALA A 287 0.86 -4.77 11.29
C ALA A 287 2.10 -4.80 12.20
N PHE A 288 3.23 -5.30 11.68
CA PHE A 288 4.50 -5.28 12.39
C PHE A 288 4.91 -3.85 12.73
N ARG A 289 4.86 -2.93 11.77
CA ARG A 289 5.17 -1.51 11.98
C ARG A 289 4.33 -0.90 13.10
N TYR A 290 3.01 -1.12 13.10
CA TYR A 290 2.12 -0.58 14.13
C TYR A 290 2.46 -1.08 15.53
N ALA A 291 2.92 -2.33 15.66
CA ALA A 291 3.36 -2.88 16.94
C ALA A 291 4.77 -2.42 17.32
N TYR A 292 5.69 -2.35 16.36
CA TYR A 292 7.11 -2.13 16.57
C TYR A 292 7.47 -0.65 16.76
N GLU A 293 6.84 0.25 16.03
CA GLU A 293 7.14 1.70 16.08
C GLU A 293 6.94 2.29 17.51
N PRO A 294 5.81 2.04 18.21
CA PRO A 294 5.65 2.46 19.61
C PRO A 294 6.66 1.80 20.56
N PHE A 295 7.02 0.55 20.30
CA PHE A 295 7.99 -0.19 21.11
C PHE A 295 9.39 0.44 21.03
N VAL A 296 9.84 0.78 19.81
CA VAL A 296 11.16 1.39 19.57
C VAL A 296 11.23 2.78 20.19
N PHE A 297 10.22 3.62 19.98
CA PHE A 297 10.21 4.99 20.49
C PHE A 297 9.88 5.11 21.98
N GLY A 298 9.09 4.18 22.54
CA GLY A 298 8.77 4.16 23.97
C GLY A 298 9.95 3.73 24.85
N LYS A 299 10.88 2.93 24.30
CA LYS A 299 12.08 2.44 24.99
C LYS A 299 13.37 3.22 24.67
N SER A 300 13.31 4.24 23.80
CA SER A 300 14.49 4.98 23.33
C SER A 300 15.26 5.73 24.42
N LYS A 301 14.66 5.92 25.62
CA LYS A 301 15.34 6.52 26.78
C LYS A 301 16.34 5.57 27.45
N ASP A 302 16.21 4.26 27.26
CA ASP A 302 17.16 3.27 27.78
C ASP A 302 18.20 2.93 26.70
N ARG A 303 19.47 3.27 26.98
CA ARG A 303 20.63 3.15 26.06
C ARG A 303 20.95 1.71 25.59
N ASP A 304 20.27 0.69 26.12
CA ASP A 304 20.66 -0.73 26.00
C ASP A 304 19.73 -1.61 25.13
N ASN A 305 18.88 -1.02 24.28
CA ASN A 305 17.87 -1.78 23.52
C ASN A 305 18.32 -2.34 22.16
N LYS A 306 19.59 -2.21 21.79
CA LYS A 306 20.12 -2.65 20.47
C LYS A 306 19.94 -4.15 20.20
N ASP A 307 20.16 -4.99 21.20
CA ASP A 307 19.92 -6.44 21.10
C ASP A 307 18.44 -6.75 20.82
N THR A 308 17.53 -5.96 21.42
CA THR A 308 16.10 -6.13 21.16
C THR A 308 15.75 -5.75 19.72
N TYR A 309 16.36 -4.70 19.17
CA TYR A 309 16.18 -4.34 17.75
C TYR A 309 16.74 -5.41 16.81
N ALA A 310 17.88 -6.02 17.15
CA ALA A 310 18.46 -7.12 16.40
C ALA A 310 17.54 -8.35 16.38
N LYS A 311 16.98 -8.71 17.54
CA LYS A 311 16.01 -9.81 17.68
C LYS A 311 14.71 -9.50 16.94
N ALA A 312 14.17 -8.28 17.05
CA ALA A 312 12.96 -7.88 16.36
C ALA A 312 13.12 -7.98 14.83
N MET A 313 14.26 -7.54 14.29
CA MET A 313 14.58 -7.71 12.87
C MET A 313 14.63 -9.19 12.47
N LYS A 314 15.33 -10.02 13.25
CA LYS A 314 15.43 -11.46 13.00
C LYS A 314 14.03 -12.10 12.94
N PHE A 315 13.17 -11.85 13.93
CA PHE A 315 11.83 -12.41 13.97
C PHE A 315 10.92 -11.87 12.87
N TYR A 316 11.07 -10.60 12.50
CA TYR A 316 10.37 -10.04 11.33
C TYR A 316 10.72 -10.82 10.06
N ILE A 317 12.01 -11.09 9.80
CA ILE A 317 12.44 -11.86 8.63
C ILE A 317 11.93 -13.30 8.68
N ILE A 318 12.04 -13.97 9.84
CA ILE A 318 11.53 -15.34 10.00
C ILE A 318 10.02 -15.42 9.72
N PHE A 319 9.24 -14.49 10.29
CA PHE A 319 7.79 -14.49 10.13
C PHE A 319 7.36 -14.17 8.70
N THR A 320 8.05 -13.23 8.04
CA THR A 320 7.77 -12.89 6.65
C THR A 320 8.20 -13.99 5.68
N LEU A 321 9.30 -14.70 5.93
CA LEU A 321 9.66 -15.90 5.17
C LEU A 321 8.65 -17.03 5.36
N LEU A 322 8.13 -17.23 6.58
CA LEU A 322 7.06 -18.18 6.83
C LEU A 322 5.80 -17.82 6.03
N ALA A 323 5.39 -16.54 6.06
CA ALA A 323 4.24 -16.07 5.29
C ALA A 323 4.46 -16.22 3.79
N PHE A 324 5.66 -15.93 3.29
CA PHE A 324 6.07 -16.15 1.91
C PHE A 324 5.89 -17.62 1.50
N LEU A 325 6.44 -18.56 2.28
CA LEU A 325 6.30 -19.99 2.02
C LEU A 325 4.84 -20.45 2.07
N ALA A 326 4.03 -19.89 2.98
CA ALA A 326 2.61 -20.20 3.05
C ALA A 326 1.87 -19.75 1.78
N VAL A 327 2.08 -18.52 1.32
CA VAL A 327 1.39 -18.01 0.12
C VAL A 327 1.80 -18.80 -1.12
N VAL A 328 3.09 -19.05 -1.32
CA VAL A 328 3.56 -19.86 -2.47
C VAL A 328 3.07 -21.31 -2.35
N GLY A 329 3.10 -21.89 -1.15
CA GLY A 329 2.61 -23.24 -0.86
C GLY A 329 1.12 -23.43 -1.16
N TYR A 330 0.31 -22.39 -0.93
CA TYR A 330 -1.12 -22.41 -1.22
C TYR A 330 -1.49 -21.71 -2.55
N MET A 331 -0.52 -21.42 -3.43
CA MET A 331 -0.76 -20.71 -4.69
C MET A 331 -1.83 -21.38 -5.57
N ASN A 332 -1.89 -22.72 -5.57
CA ASN A 332 -2.91 -23.48 -6.31
C ASN A 332 -4.36 -23.17 -5.87
N VAL A 333 -4.54 -22.66 -4.65
CA VAL A 333 -5.83 -22.22 -4.11
C VAL A 333 -5.95 -20.69 -4.22
N LEU A 334 -4.89 -19.95 -3.88
CA LEU A 334 -4.88 -18.49 -3.92
C LEU A 334 -5.02 -17.91 -5.33
N ARG A 335 -4.65 -18.65 -6.37
CA ARG A 335 -4.86 -18.24 -7.77
C ARG A 335 -6.32 -17.91 -8.10
N TYR A 336 -7.30 -18.51 -7.40
CA TYR A 336 -8.73 -18.23 -7.63
C TYR A 336 -9.18 -16.87 -7.10
N VAL A 337 -8.33 -16.17 -6.36
CA VAL A 337 -8.55 -14.77 -5.99
C VAL A 337 -8.41 -13.85 -7.21
N VAL A 338 -7.80 -14.36 -8.29
CA VAL A 338 -7.66 -13.65 -9.57
C VAL A 338 -8.35 -14.45 -10.67
N GLY A 339 -9.01 -13.76 -11.60
CA GLY A 339 -9.62 -14.37 -12.78
C GLY A 339 -8.63 -15.21 -13.59
N ARG A 340 -9.13 -16.28 -14.23
CA ARG A 340 -8.30 -17.24 -14.97
C ARG A 340 -7.40 -16.61 -16.04
N SER A 341 -7.87 -15.57 -16.73
CA SER A 341 -7.10 -14.92 -17.80
C SER A 341 -5.89 -14.13 -17.31
N TYR A 342 -5.72 -13.97 -15.99
CA TYR A 342 -4.57 -13.29 -15.38
C TYR A 342 -3.55 -14.27 -14.80
N TRP A 343 -3.80 -15.59 -14.85
CA TRP A 343 -2.99 -16.59 -14.15
C TRP A 343 -1.53 -16.66 -14.61
N ASP A 344 -1.25 -16.25 -15.84
CA ASP A 344 0.13 -16.18 -16.36
C ASP A 344 1.01 -15.24 -15.52
N GLY A 345 0.42 -14.19 -14.93
CA GLY A 345 1.13 -13.27 -14.04
C GLY A 345 1.42 -13.82 -12.64
N LEU A 346 0.96 -15.03 -12.28
CA LEU A 346 1.20 -15.58 -10.95
C LEU A 346 2.67 -15.91 -10.69
N GLU A 347 3.45 -16.14 -11.75
CA GLU A 347 4.86 -16.48 -11.66
C GLU A 347 5.73 -15.34 -11.11
N ILE A 348 5.30 -14.07 -11.26
CA ILE A 348 6.01 -12.92 -10.68
C ILE A 348 5.70 -12.67 -9.21
N VAL A 349 4.64 -13.27 -8.67
CA VAL A 349 4.18 -13.01 -7.29
C VAL A 349 5.28 -13.29 -6.26
N PRO A 350 6.05 -14.39 -6.32
CA PRO A 350 7.16 -14.61 -5.39
C PRO A 350 8.22 -13.49 -5.42
N ILE A 351 8.52 -12.93 -6.60
CA ILE A 351 9.50 -11.84 -6.74
C ILE A 351 8.99 -10.58 -6.06
N VAL A 352 7.72 -10.22 -6.31
CA VAL A 352 7.08 -9.05 -5.68
C VAL A 352 6.98 -9.22 -4.17
N MET A 353 6.66 -10.42 -3.69
CA MET A 353 6.66 -10.71 -2.26
C MET A 353 8.05 -10.57 -1.64
N ALA A 354 9.09 -11.04 -2.33
CA ALA A 354 10.47 -10.85 -1.88
C ALA A 354 10.84 -9.37 -1.83
N ALA A 355 10.38 -8.56 -2.78
CA ALA A 355 10.53 -7.10 -2.77
C ALA A 355 9.89 -6.47 -1.53
N GLU A 356 8.70 -6.92 -1.14
CA GLU A 356 8.00 -6.47 0.08
C GLU A 356 8.73 -6.88 1.37
N ILE A 357 9.39 -8.04 1.40
CA ILE A 357 10.28 -8.42 2.51
C ILE A 357 11.44 -7.42 2.61
N MET A 358 12.11 -7.12 1.49
CA MET A 358 13.22 -6.14 1.46
C MET A 358 12.74 -4.75 1.91
N PHE A 359 11.56 -4.33 1.44
CA PHE A 359 10.95 -3.07 1.86
C PHE A 359 10.72 -3.01 3.38
N GLY A 360 10.20 -4.08 3.98
CA GLY A 360 9.99 -4.09 5.43
C GLY A 360 11.29 -4.22 6.26
N ILE A 361 12.33 -4.89 5.74
CA ILE A 361 13.68 -4.82 6.34
C ILE A 361 14.21 -3.39 6.27
N PHE A 362 14.11 -2.72 5.11
CA PHE A 362 14.48 -1.33 4.94
C PHE A 362 13.71 -0.42 5.91
N PHE A 363 12.41 -0.65 6.09
CA PHE A 363 11.61 0.06 7.09
C PHE A 363 12.14 -0.18 8.50
N ASN A 364 12.48 -1.40 8.88
CA ASN A 364 13.03 -1.69 10.20
C ASN A 364 14.42 -1.07 10.42
N LEU A 365 15.24 -0.96 9.36
CA LEU A 365 16.48 -0.21 9.41
C LEU A 365 16.21 1.29 9.56
N SER A 366 15.08 1.82 9.08
CA SER A 366 14.77 3.25 9.16
C SER A 366 14.83 3.86 10.56
N PHE A 367 14.66 3.03 11.60
CA PHE A 367 14.69 3.50 12.97
C PHE A 367 16.05 4.06 13.40
N TRP A 368 17.17 3.61 12.83
CA TRP A 368 18.48 4.14 13.24
C TRP A 368 18.57 5.64 12.97
N TYR A 369 18.20 6.09 11.76
CA TYR A 369 18.27 7.51 11.42
C TYR A 369 17.12 8.32 12.01
N LYS A 370 16.02 7.69 12.41
CA LYS A 370 14.95 8.35 13.18
C LYS A 370 15.34 8.56 14.64
N LEU A 371 16.03 7.61 15.25
CA LEU A 371 16.49 7.67 16.64
C LEU A 371 17.70 8.58 16.83
N THR A 372 18.52 8.75 15.79
CA THR A 372 19.67 9.68 15.82
C THR A 372 19.36 11.05 15.23
N ASP A 373 18.09 11.39 14.99
CA ASP A 373 17.65 12.66 14.36
C ASP A 373 18.30 12.98 13.00
N ARG A 374 18.63 11.94 12.22
CA ARG A 374 19.29 12.01 10.90
C ARG A 374 18.33 11.65 9.77
N THR A 375 17.08 12.09 9.85
CA THR A 375 15.97 11.67 8.97
C THR A 375 16.20 11.91 7.47
N ILE A 376 17.07 12.87 7.12
CA ILE A 376 17.45 13.14 5.72
C ILE A 376 18.07 11.92 5.02
N TRP A 377 18.73 11.02 5.74
CA TRP A 377 19.25 9.77 5.18
C TRP A 377 18.14 8.88 4.63
N GLY A 378 16.96 8.88 5.26
CA GLY A 378 15.79 8.18 4.75
C GLY A 378 15.36 8.70 3.37
N ALA A 379 15.45 10.01 3.14
CA ALA A 379 15.16 10.61 1.84
C ALA A 379 16.19 10.18 0.78
N TYR A 380 17.49 10.17 1.12
CA TYR A 380 18.54 9.70 0.20
C TYR A 380 18.36 8.23 -0.20
N PHE A 381 18.12 7.32 0.77
CA PHE A 381 17.96 5.90 0.44
C PHE A 381 16.69 5.61 -0.37
N SER A 382 15.59 6.31 -0.06
CA SER A 382 14.34 6.22 -0.83
C SER A 382 14.52 6.78 -2.24
N GLY A 383 15.23 7.90 -2.37
CA GLY A 383 15.55 8.52 -3.66
C GLY A 383 16.43 7.63 -4.53
N ILE A 384 17.48 7.02 -3.97
CA ILE A 384 18.32 6.04 -4.69
C ILE A 384 17.48 4.86 -5.17
N GLY A 385 16.62 4.30 -4.31
CA GLY A 385 15.69 3.24 -4.69
C GLY A 385 14.78 3.67 -5.84
N ALA A 386 14.18 4.86 -5.75
CA ALA A 386 13.30 5.38 -6.80
C ALA A 386 14.03 5.55 -8.14
N VAL A 387 15.27 6.05 -8.12
CA VAL A 387 16.09 6.18 -9.33
C VAL A 387 16.39 4.80 -9.93
N VAL A 388 16.83 3.84 -9.11
CA VAL A 388 17.07 2.46 -9.58
C VAL A 388 15.82 1.84 -10.17
N LEU A 389 14.67 2.02 -9.51
CA LEU A 389 13.37 1.55 -9.98
C LEU A 389 13.02 2.14 -11.35
N ILE A 390 13.14 3.45 -11.52
CA ILE A 390 12.81 4.16 -12.77
C ILE A 390 13.75 3.71 -13.89
N VAL A 391 15.06 3.70 -13.66
CA VAL A 391 16.07 3.31 -14.65
C VAL A 391 15.85 1.86 -15.10
N MET A 392 15.64 0.93 -14.15
CA MET A 392 15.39 -0.46 -14.50
C MET A 392 14.10 -0.65 -15.28
N ASN A 393 13.02 0.05 -14.92
CA ASN A 393 11.77 -0.02 -15.67
C ASN A 393 11.96 0.48 -17.11
N ILE A 394 12.59 1.64 -17.32
CA ILE A 394 12.82 2.19 -18.66
C ILE A 394 13.65 1.24 -19.53
N LEU A 395 14.69 0.59 -18.96
CA LEU A 395 15.59 -0.28 -19.73
C LEU A 395 15.03 -1.69 -19.97
N LEU A 396 14.31 -2.24 -18.99
CA LEU A 396 13.92 -3.66 -18.99
C LEU A 396 12.48 -3.91 -19.43
N ILE A 397 11.55 -2.96 -19.28
CA ILE A 397 10.15 -3.13 -19.71
C ILE A 397 10.05 -3.47 -21.22
N PRO A 398 10.80 -2.82 -22.14
CA PRO A 398 10.76 -3.18 -23.57
C PRO A 398 11.07 -4.65 -23.84
N HIS A 399 11.94 -5.27 -23.03
CA HIS A 399 12.46 -6.61 -23.28
C HIS A 399 11.75 -7.70 -22.45
N PHE A 400 11.32 -7.37 -21.23
CA PHE A 400 10.79 -8.34 -20.25
C PHE A 400 9.33 -8.06 -19.84
N SER A 401 8.67 -7.05 -20.41
CA SER A 401 7.29 -6.69 -20.07
C SER A 401 7.10 -6.57 -18.55
N TYR A 402 6.00 -7.08 -17.98
CA TYR A 402 5.68 -6.93 -16.56
C TYR A 402 6.66 -7.63 -15.61
N TRP A 403 7.49 -8.56 -16.10
CA TRP A 403 8.56 -9.16 -15.29
C TRP A 403 9.59 -8.10 -14.88
N ALA A 404 9.85 -7.12 -15.74
CA ALA A 404 10.71 -5.99 -15.44
C ALA A 404 10.19 -5.21 -14.22
N CYS A 405 8.88 -4.98 -14.12
CA CYS A 405 8.28 -4.26 -13.00
C CYS A 405 8.54 -4.96 -11.66
N ALA A 406 8.39 -6.29 -11.63
CA ALA A 406 8.62 -7.09 -10.42
C ALA A 406 10.11 -7.05 -9.99
N TRP A 407 11.03 -7.25 -10.94
CA TRP A 407 12.47 -7.21 -10.67
C TRP A 407 12.97 -5.81 -10.31
N ALA A 408 12.46 -4.77 -10.97
CA ALA A 408 12.81 -3.39 -10.67
C ALA A 408 12.41 -3.02 -9.23
N GLY A 409 11.22 -3.44 -8.78
CA GLY A 409 10.80 -3.29 -7.38
C GLY A 409 11.70 -4.04 -6.40
N PHE A 410 12.03 -5.30 -6.71
CA PHE A 410 12.92 -6.11 -5.89
C PHE A 410 14.31 -5.47 -5.73
N VAL A 411 14.94 -5.10 -6.85
CA VAL A 411 16.30 -4.53 -6.85
C VAL A 411 16.31 -3.15 -6.20
N SER A 412 15.31 -2.30 -6.45
CA SER A 412 15.19 -0.99 -5.80
C SER A 412 15.19 -1.14 -4.27
N TYR A 413 14.30 -1.96 -3.71
CA TYR A 413 14.23 -2.14 -2.27
C TYR A 413 15.46 -2.87 -1.70
N ALA A 414 16.04 -3.81 -2.45
CA ALA A 414 17.29 -4.46 -2.05
C ALA A 414 18.45 -3.44 -1.95
N VAL A 415 18.58 -2.53 -2.92
CA VAL A 415 19.59 -1.46 -2.89
C VAL A 415 19.34 -0.53 -1.70
N SER A 416 18.11 -0.04 -1.51
CA SER A 416 17.77 0.80 -0.36
C SER A 416 18.05 0.11 0.98
N MET A 417 17.75 -1.19 1.08
CA MET A 417 18.05 -2.00 2.27
C MET A 417 19.56 -2.10 2.53
N VAL A 418 20.35 -2.49 1.52
CA VAL A 418 21.81 -2.69 1.66
C VAL A 418 22.51 -1.39 2.02
N VAL A 419 22.18 -0.29 1.33
CA VAL A 419 22.77 1.02 1.62
C VAL A 419 22.38 1.50 3.02
N SER A 420 21.10 1.34 3.41
CA SER A 420 20.64 1.70 4.76
C SER A 420 21.30 0.86 5.85
N TYR A 421 21.54 -0.43 5.60
CA TYR A 421 22.27 -1.31 6.51
C TYR A 421 23.72 -0.86 6.68
N TYR A 422 24.42 -0.59 5.57
CA TYR A 422 25.82 -0.17 5.57
C TYR A 422 26.03 1.13 6.36
N PHE A 423 25.26 2.18 6.05
CA PHE A 423 25.34 3.43 6.80
C PHE A 423 24.80 3.30 8.23
N GLY A 424 23.78 2.46 8.43
CA GLY A 424 23.26 2.13 9.76
C GLY A 424 24.33 1.52 10.67
N GLN A 425 25.16 0.60 10.16
CA GLN A 425 26.28 0.06 10.93
C GLN A 425 27.33 1.12 11.28
N LYS A 426 27.55 2.10 10.40
CA LYS A 426 28.50 3.19 10.64
C LYS A 426 28.01 4.18 11.70
N TYR A 427 26.74 4.58 11.64
CA TYR A 427 26.19 5.64 12.52
C TYR A 427 25.54 5.10 13.80
N TYR A 428 25.00 3.89 13.77
CA TYR A 428 24.30 3.27 14.90
C TYR A 428 24.47 1.74 14.86
N PRO A 429 25.66 1.22 15.21
CA PRO A 429 25.98 -0.19 15.06
C PRO A 429 25.05 -1.05 15.93
N ILE A 430 24.28 -1.91 15.28
CA ILE A 430 23.42 -2.94 15.88
C ILE A 430 23.96 -4.29 15.41
N ALA A 431 24.29 -5.17 16.35
CA ALA A 431 24.78 -6.51 16.05
C ALA A 431 23.64 -7.43 15.60
N TYR A 432 23.22 -7.30 14.35
CA TYR A 432 22.22 -8.20 13.76
C TYR A 432 22.80 -9.62 13.61
N PRO A 433 22.05 -10.68 13.96
CA PRO A 433 22.50 -12.07 13.82
C PRO A 433 22.45 -12.53 12.35
N LEU A 434 23.29 -11.93 11.50
CA LEU A 434 23.27 -12.13 10.05
C LEU A 434 23.45 -13.59 9.63
N LYS A 435 24.31 -14.35 10.33
CA LYS A 435 24.52 -15.78 10.03
C LYS A 435 23.23 -16.59 10.21
N GLU A 436 22.45 -16.28 11.24
CA GLU A 436 21.19 -16.95 11.53
C GLU A 436 20.09 -16.50 10.56
N ILE A 437 20.02 -15.20 10.26
CA ILE A 437 19.10 -14.66 9.26
C ILE A 437 19.37 -15.30 7.89
N LEU A 438 20.62 -15.34 7.46
CA LEU A 438 21.03 -15.93 6.19
C LEU A 438 20.67 -17.42 6.12
N LEU A 439 20.85 -18.16 7.22
CA LEU A 439 20.42 -19.56 7.28
C LEU A 439 18.91 -19.69 7.03
N TYR A 440 18.07 -18.88 7.68
CA TYR A 440 16.62 -18.91 7.45
C TYR A 440 16.26 -18.56 6.02
N VAL A 441 16.95 -17.60 5.40
CA VAL A 441 16.77 -17.25 3.98
C VAL A 441 17.14 -18.44 3.09
N VAL A 442 18.29 -19.08 3.31
CA VAL A 442 18.73 -20.25 2.52
C VAL A 442 17.76 -21.42 2.67
N VAL A 443 17.33 -21.72 3.90
CA VAL A 443 16.31 -22.76 4.15
C VAL A 443 15.01 -22.42 3.43
N ALA A 444 14.54 -21.17 3.50
CA ALA A 444 13.34 -20.75 2.81
C ALA A 444 13.48 -20.86 1.28
N LEU A 445 14.64 -20.55 0.70
CA LEU A 445 14.89 -20.72 -0.74
C LEU A 445 14.85 -22.19 -1.17
N VAL A 446 15.43 -23.10 -0.36
CA VAL A 446 15.38 -24.55 -0.62
C VAL A 446 13.94 -25.06 -0.54
N LEU A 447 13.19 -24.65 0.48
CA LEU A 447 11.78 -25.02 0.62
C LEU A 447 10.91 -24.41 -0.49
N PHE A 448 11.20 -23.19 -0.93
CA PHE A 448 10.53 -22.55 -2.06
C PHE A 448 10.74 -23.32 -3.36
N ALA A 449 11.96 -23.78 -3.63
CA ALA A 449 12.25 -24.63 -4.78
C ALA A 449 11.48 -25.96 -4.70
N ALA A 450 11.45 -26.59 -3.53
CA ALA A 450 10.71 -27.83 -3.29
C ALA A 450 9.18 -27.64 -3.45
N ILE A 451 8.62 -26.54 -2.94
CA ILE A 451 7.20 -26.18 -3.09
C ILE A 451 6.87 -25.93 -4.57
N THR A 452 7.74 -25.21 -5.29
CA THR A 452 7.55 -24.94 -6.72
C THR A 452 7.56 -26.23 -7.53
N ALA A 453 8.48 -27.15 -7.24
CA ALA A 453 8.51 -28.47 -7.85
C ALA A 453 7.26 -29.30 -7.51
N SER A 454 6.85 -29.32 -6.24
CA SER A 454 5.62 -29.96 -5.77
C SER A 454 4.39 -29.46 -6.53
N ASN A 455 4.23 -28.14 -6.68
CA ASN A 455 3.12 -27.53 -7.41
C ASN A 455 3.12 -27.85 -8.91
N LYS A 456 4.29 -28.08 -9.50
CA LYS A 456 4.44 -28.38 -10.93
C LYS A 456 4.20 -29.86 -11.25
N TYR A 457 4.67 -30.78 -10.41
CA TYR A 457 4.68 -32.21 -10.71
C TYR A 457 3.59 -33.02 -10.01
N LEU A 458 2.99 -32.52 -8.93
CA LEU A 458 1.96 -33.24 -8.18
C LEU A 458 0.55 -32.70 -8.48
N PRO A 459 -0.48 -33.57 -8.43
CA PRO A 459 -1.88 -33.12 -8.40
C PRO A 459 -2.14 -32.17 -7.23
N THR A 460 -3.07 -31.23 -7.39
CA THR A 460 -3.34 -30.16 -6.42
C THR A 460 -3.45 -30.64 -4.97
N LEU A 461 -4.19 -31.73 -4.71
CA LEU A 461 -4.40 -32.22 -3.34
C LEU A 461 -3.10 -32.76 -2.70
N LEU A 462 -2.30 -33.49 -3.48
CA LEU A 462 -0.99 -34.02 -3.04
C LEU A 462 0.03 -32.89 -2.89
N ALA A 463 0.03 -31.92 -3.82
CA ALA A 463 0.87 -30.73 -3.74
C ALA A 463 0.56 -29.95 -2.45
N LEU A 464 -0.71 -29.75 -2.11
CA LEU A 464 -1.11 -29.07 -0.87
C LEU A 464 -0.65 -29.81 0.39
N ALA A 465 -0.77 -31.14 0.43
CA ALA A 465 -0.28 -31.94 1.54
C ALA A 465 1.25 -31.85 1.68
N ALA A 466 1.98 -32.00 0.57
CA ALA A 466 3.43 -31.87 0.54
C ALA A 466 3.90 -30.46 0.96
N ASN A 467 3.26 -29.41 0.45
CA ASN A 467 3.57 -28.03 0.79
C ASN A 467 3.28 -27.74 2.27
N THR A 468 2.19 -28.27 2.80
CA THR A 468 1.86 -28.16 4.24
C THR A 468 2.96 -28.82 5.09
N ALA A 469 3.44 -30.00 4.70
CA ALA A 469 4.55 -30.67 5.37
C ALA A 469 5.85 -29.85 5.31
N LEU A 470 6.19 -29.27 4.15
CA LEU A 470 7.37 -28.41 3.98
C LEU A 470 7.29 -27.13 4.84
N ILE A 471 6.11 -26.51 4.95
CA ILE A 471 5.89 -25.35 5.83
C ILE A 471 6.02 -25.77 7.30
N LEU A 472 5.50 -26.94 7.69
CA LEU A 472 5.67 -27.49 9.04
C LEU A 472 7.14 -27.78 9.36
N VAL A 473 7.95 -28.20 8.37
CA VAL A 473 9.41 -28.34 8.53
C VAL A 473 10.04 -26.98 8.85
N PHE A 474 9.68 -25.91 8.14
CA PHE A 474 10.17 -24.57 8.45
C PHE A 474 9.80 -24.14 9.88
N LEU A 475 8.54 -24.37 10.28
CA LEU A 475 8.07 -24.11 11.64
C LEU A 475 8.83 -24.93 12.69
N ALA A 476 9.10 -26.20 12.42
CA ALA A 476 9.87 -27.05 13.31
C ALA A 476 11.31 -26.54 13.49
N ILE A 477 11.94 -26.02 12.44
CA ILE A 477 13.27 -25.40 12.51
C ILE A 477 13.23 -24.14 13.40
N ILE A 478 12.22 -23.28 13.23
CA ILE A 478 12.00 -22.09 14.05
C ILE A 478 11.84 -22.48 15.52
N VAL A 479 10.96 -23.43 15.82
CA VAL A 479 10.70 -23.89 17.18
C VAL A 479 11.95 -24.48 17.80
N LYS A 480 12.68 -25.36 17.09
CA LYS A 480 13.89 -26.00 17.61
C LYS A 480 15.01 -25.01 17.94
N ARG A 481 15.21 -23.98 17.11
CA ARG A 481 16.33 -23.03 17.26
C ARG A 481 15.99 -21.82 18.14
N ASP A 482 14.78 -21.29 18.02
CA ASP A 482 14.40 -19.99 18.58
C ASP A 482 13.34 -20.06 19.68
N PHE A 483 12.53 -21.13 19.73
CA PHE A 483 11.53 -21.36 20.77
C PHE A 483 11.65 -22.77 21.36
N PRO A 484 12.73 -23.09 22.12
CA PRO A 484 12.86 -24.41 22.72
C PRO A 484 11.58 -24.72 23.51
N LEU A 485 10.87 -25.77 23.09
CA LEU A 485 9.52 -26.14 23.57
C LEU A 485 9.44 -26.24 25.10
N SER A 486 10.56 -26.48 25.76
CA SER A 486 10.73 -26.50 27.22
C SER A 486 10.43 -25.16 27.92
N LYS A 487 10.49 -24.03 27.20
CA LYS A 487 10.21 -22.68 27.72
C LYS A 487 8.80 -22.16 27.40
N LEU A 488 7.98 -22.90 26.64
CA LEU A 488 6.60 -22.49 26.32
C LEU A 488 5.64 -22.79 27.49
N PRO A 489 4.78 -21.83 27.90
CA PRO A 489 3.97 -21.94 29.12
C PRO A 489 2.95 -23.09 29.09
N VAL A 490 2.50 -23.53 27.91
CA VAL A 490 1.46 -24.57 27.74
C VAL A 490 2.05 -25.92 27.31
N ILE A 491 3.01 -25.94 26.38
CA ILE A 491 3.58 -27.18 25.81
C ILE A 491 4.80 -27.67 26.61
N GLY A 492 5.54 -26.78 27.26
CA GLY A 492 6.73 -27.14 28.05
C GLY A 492 6.45 -28.04 29.25
N LYS A 493 5.21 -28.09 29.74
CA LYS A 493 4.80 -29.04 30.80
C LYS A 493 4.79 -30.50 30.33
N ARG A 494 4.65 -30.77 29.03
CA ARG A 494 4.66 -32.15 28.48
C ARG A 494 6.05 -32.64 28.04
N PHE A 495 7.02 -31.72 27.88
CA PHE A 495 8.39 -32.03 27.45
C PHE A 495 9.44 -31.82 28.55
N LYS A 496 9.04 -31.47 29.78
CA LYS A 496 9.88 -31.65 30.97
C LYS A 496 9.87 -33.14 31.35
N LYS A 497 10.81 -33.89 30.80
CA LYS A 497 11.34 -35.11 31.43
C LYS A 497 12.80 -34.86 31.71
#